data_AF-W1XCB7-F1
#
_entry.id   AF-W1XCB7-F1
#
_cell.length_a   1.000
_cell.length_b   1.000
_cell.length_c   1.000
_cell.angle_alpha   90.00
_cell.angle_beta   90.00
_cell.angle_gamma   90.00
#
_symmetry.space_group_name_H-M   'P 1'
#
loop_
_entity.id
_entity.type
_entity.pdbx_description
1 polymer ?
#
loop_
_entity_poly.entity_id
_entity_poly.type
_entity_poly.pdbx_seq_one_letter_code
_entity_poly.pdbx_strand_id
1 'polypeptide(L)'
;NASSEEAMKTAFADQMGVDAVGFRKYMDYLSATVTISPLLGLLGTVTGMIGSFSILDSGAGASAITGGVGEALIATASGLCVAIMAFIVYTFFSHRLDSIINQIEGMCVSIVSAKREGWK
;
A
#
# COMPACT_ATOMS: atom_id res chain seq x y z
N ASN A 1 27.33 -33.44 3.96
CA ASN A 1 27.06 -32.84 5.29
C ASN A 1 25.71 -32.14 5.29
N ALA A 2 24.65 -32.79 5.77
CA ALA A 2 23.29 -32.23 5.85
C ALA A 2 23.20 -30.98 6.76
N SER A 3 23.97 -30.95 7.86
CA SER A 3 24.05 -29.78 8.76
C SER A 3 24.60 -28.52 8.08
N SER A 4 25.54 -28.66 7.13
CA SER A 4 26.04 -27.52 6.35
C SER A 4 25.03 -27.02 5.31
N GLU A 5 24.10 -27.87 4.86
CA GLU A 5 23.07 -27.52 3.89
C GLU A 5 21.97 -26.69 4.54
N GLU A 6 21.52 -27.14 5.71
CA GLU A 6 20.51 -26.48 6.52
C GLU A 6 21.01 -25.11 7.00
N ALA A 7 22.24 -25.04 7.51
CA ALA A 7 22.87 -23.78 7.88
C ALA A 7 22.98 -22.79 6.71
N MET A 8 23.27 -23.28 5.50
CA MET A 8 23.35 -22.44 4.30
C MET A 8 21.97 -21.93 3.87
N LYS A 9 20.94 -22.79 3.90
CA LYS A 9 19.54 -22.40 3.63
C LYS A 9 19.05 -21.33 4.61
N THR A 10 19.29 -21.52 5.91
CA THR A 10 18.90 -20.56 6.94
C THR A 10 19.61 -19.21 6.77
N ALA A 11 20.92 -19.21 6.48
CA ALA A 11 21.66 -17.97 6.23
C ALA A 11 21.13 -17.19 5.00
N PHE A 12 20.78 -17.90 3.92
CA PHE A 12 20.15 -17.27 2.76
C PHE A 12 18.75 -16.72 3.09
N ALA A 13 17.95 -17.46 3.86
CA ALA A 13 16.62 -17.01 4.28
C ALA A 13 16.68 -15.75 5.15
N ASP A 14 17.61 -15.68 6.11
CA ASP A 14 17.80 -14.50 6.94
C ASP A 14 18.22 -13.28 6.11
N GLN A 15 19.18 -13.46 5.18
CA GLN A 15 19.64 -12.36 4.33
C GLN A 15 18.53 -11.87 3.38
N MET A 16 17.77 -12.79 2.76
CA MET A 16 16.61 -12.45 1.94
C MET A 16 15.56 -11.68 2.74
N GLY A 17 15.33 -12.07 3.99
CA GLY A 17 14.42 -11.38 4.90
C GLY A 17 14.85 -9.93 5.14
N VAL A 18 16.13 -9.70 5.43
CA VAL A 18 16.68 -8.35 5.65
C VAL A 18 16.53 -7.46 4.40
N ASP A 19 16.83 -7.99 3.22
CA ASP A 19 16.71 -7.23 1.97
C ASP A 19 15.23 -6.93 1.62
N ALA A 20 14.33 -7.87 1.90
CA ALA A 20 12.89 -7.70 1.68
C ALA A 20 12.26 -6.64 2.61
N VAL A 21 12.80 -6.43 3.82
CA VAL A 21 12.31 -5.41 4.77
C VAL A 21 12.38 -4.00 4.16
N GLY A 22 13.44 -3.69 3.42
CA GLY A 22 13.58 -2.39 2.75
C GLY A 22 12.45 -2.12 1.76
N PHE A 23 12.13 -3.10 0.91
CA PHE A 23 11.04 -2.98 -0.05
C PHE A 23 9.66 -2.96 0.61
N ARG A 24 9.46 -3.77 1.66
CA ARG A 24 8.22 -3.78 2.45
C ARG A 24 7.93 -2.42 3.09
N LYS A 25 8.96 -1.73 3.60
CA LYS A 25 8.80 -0.38 4.15
C LYS A 25 8.16 0.60 3.15
N TYR A 26 8.59 0.57 1.89
CA TYR A 26 8.00 1.42 0.85
C TYR A 26 6.56 1.02 0.50
N MET A 27 6.26 -0.28 0.52
CA MET A 27 4.90 -0.78 0.34
C MET A 27 3.96 -0.37 1.48
N ASP A 28 4.45 -0.33 2.72
CA ASP A 28 3.67 0.10 3.88
C ASP A 28 3.22 1.56 3.74
N TYR A 29 4.07 2.44 3.21
CA TYR A 29 3.69 3.83 2.91
C TYR A 29 2.59 3.93 1.84
N LEU A 30 2.67 3.10 0.79
CA LEU A 30 1.61 3.04 -0.23
C LEU A 30 0.30 2.53 0.39
N SER A 31 0.37 1.48 1.20
CA SER A 31 -0.78 0.92 1.92
C SER A 31 -1.44 1.97 2.82
N ALA A 32 -0.64 2.70 3.60
CA ALA A 32 -1.13 3.80 4.43
C ALA A 32 -1.81 4.89 3.59
N THR A 33 -1.26 5.22 2.42
CA THR A 33 -1.85 6.21 1.49
C THR A 33 -3.22 5.76 0.98
N VAL A 34 -3.37 4.48 0.63
CA VAL A 34 -4.65 3.89 0.22
C VAL A 34 -5.70 4.05 1.33
N THR A 35 -5.31 3.84 2.58
CA THR A 35 -6.24 3.94 3.73
C THR A 35 -6.55 5.39 4.12
N ILE A 36 -5.57 6.29 4.07
CA ILE A 36 -5.72 7.68 4.54
C ILE A 36 -6.44 8.54 3.50
N SER A 37 -6.27 8.27 2.20
CA SER A 37 -6.86 9.11 1.14
C SER A 37 -8.40 9.24 1.21
N PRO A 38 -9.19 8.17 1.41
CA PRO A 38 -10.63 8.28 1.61
C PRO A 38 -11.01 9.04 2.88
N LEU A 39 -10.24 8.88 3.96
CA LEU A 39 -10.45 9.59 5.22
C LEU A 39 -10.24 11.10 5.06
N LEU A 40 -9.27 11.51 4.24
CA LEU A 40 -9.08 12.92 3.87
C LEU A 40 -10.24 13.46 3.02
N GLY A 41 -10.79 12.66 2.10
CA GLY A 41 -11.98 13.04 1.35
C GLY A 41 -13.21 13.23 2.24
N LEU A 42 -13.38 12.35 3.22
CA LEU A 42 -14.43 12.46 4.25
C LEU A 42 -14.19 13.68 5.15
N LEU A 43 -12.95 13.97 5.55
CA LEU A 43 -12.63 15.21 6.27
C LEU A 43 -13.05 16.45 5.47
N GLY A 44 -12.78 16.45 4.16
CA GLY A 44 -13.21 17.50 3.25
C GLY A 44 -14.72 17.71 3.26
N THR A 45 -15.52 16.63 3.29
CA THR A 45 -16.98 16.75 3.36
C THR A 45 -17.45 17.37 4.66
N VAL A 46 -16.85 16.98 5.79
CA VAL A 46 -17.18 17.54 7.10
C VAL A 46 -16.88 19.04 7.10
N THR A 47 -15.74 19.46 6.58
CA THR A 47 -15.38 20.88 6.49
C THR A 47 -16.30 21.68 5.55
N GLY A 48 -16.67 21.12 4.40
CA GLY A 48 -17.58 21.76 3.44
C GLY A 48 -19.01 21.89 3.98
N MET A 49 -19.49 20.87 4.70
CA MET A 49 -20.80 20.90 5.36
C MET A 49 -20.82 21.93 6.50
N ILE A 50 -19.76 22.06 7.30
CA ILE A 50 -19.66 23.09 8.34
C ILE A 50 -19.77 24.50 7.74
N GLY A 51 -19.05 24.76 6.63
CA GLY A 51 -19.16 26.04 5.91
C GLY A 51 -20.57 26.29 5.36
N SER A 52 -21.19 25.26 4.78
CA SER A 52 -22.56 25.33 4.24
C SER A 52 -23.59 25.71 5.31
N PHE A 53 -23.48 25.12 6.50
CA PHE A 53 -24.38 25.43 7.62
C PHE A 53 -24.14 26.82 8.21
N SER A 54 -22.90 27.31 8.23
CA SER A 54 -22.60 28.68 8.65
C SER A 54 -23.27 29.72 7.75
N ILE A 55 -23.34 29.47 6.44
CA ILE A 55 -23.97 30.38 5.47
C ILE A 55 -25.49 30.39 5.67
N LEU A 56 -26.09 29.24 5.95
CA LEU A 56 -27.52 29.13 6.28
C LEU A 56 -27.87 29.91 7.55
N ASP A 57 -27.04 29.81 8.60
CA ASP A 57 -27.25 30.50 9.88
C ASP A 57 -27.21 32.03 9.72
N SER A 58 -26.39 32.54 8.80
CA SER A 58 -26.36 33.96 8.43
C SER A 58 -27.58 34.46 7.62
N GLY A 59 -28.64 33.64 7.48
CA GLY A 59 -29.90 34.03 6.85
C GLY A 59 -29.94 33.84 5.33
N ALA A 60 -28.95 33.15 4.75
CA ALA A 60 -28.98 32.80 3.34
C ALA A 60 -30.08 31.77 3.05
N GLY A 61 -30.74 31.88 1.89
CA GLY A 61 -31.77 30.93 1.48
C GLY A 61 -31.22 29.51 1.24
N ALA A 62 -32.10 28.51 1.21
CA ALA A 62 -31.75 27.10 1.02
C ALA A 62 -30.90 26.82 -0.25
N SER A 63 -31.01 27.68 -1.28
CA SER A 63 -30.17 27.63 -2.49
C SER A 63 -28.69 27.94 -2.25
N ALA A 64 -28.32 28.54 -1.11
CA ALA A 64 -26.91 28.80 -0.78
C ALA A 64 -26.18 27.55 -0.28
N ILE A 65 -26.90 26.56 0.27
CA ILE A 65 -26.33 25.28 0.74
C ILE A 65 -25.92 24.37 -0.42
N THR A 66 -26.64 24.41 -1.54
CA THR A 66 -26.43 23.46 -2.64
C THR A 66 -25.02 23.55 -3.22
N GLY A 67 -24.40 24.74 -3.19
CA GLY A 67 -23.00 24.93 -3.57
C GLY A 67 -22.03 24.18 -2.66
N GLY A 68 -22.13 24.37 -1.34
CA GLY A 68 -21.21 23.73 -0.39
C GLY A 68 -21.42 22.23 -0.21
N VAL A 69 -22.64 21.72 -0.45
CA VAL A 69 -22.89 20.27 -0.59
C VAL A 69 -22.19 19.72 -1.83
N GLY A 70 -22.22 20.46 -2.95
CA GLY A 70 -21.50 20.09 -4.16
C GLY A 70 -19.99 19.99 -3.95
N GLU A 71 -19.40 20.97 -3.26
CA GLU A 71 -17.97 20.96 -2.90
C GLU A 71 -17.62 19.77 -1.99
N ALA A 72 -18.46 19.47 -1.00
CA ALA A 72 -18.27 18.32 -0.13
C ALA A 72 -18.26 16.99 -0.93
N LEU A 73 -19.15 16.83 -1.91
CA LEU A 73 -19.17 15.63 -2.75
C LEU A 73 -17.93 15.50 -3.64
N ILE A 74 -17.42 16.61 -4.18
CA ILE A 74 -16.18 16.63 -4.97
C ILE A 74 -14.98 16.26 -4.09
N ALA A 75 -14.94 16.69 -2.84
CA ALA A 75 -13.89 16.31 -1.88
C ALA A 75 -13.88 14.80 -1.62
N THR A 76 -15.05 14.16 -1.51
CA THR A 76 -15.11 12.68 -1.41
C THR A 76 -14.63 12.01 -2.69
N ALA A 77 -15.12 12.45 -3.83
CA ALA A 77 -14.80 11.84 -5.12
C ALA A 77 -13.30 11.90 -5.42
N SER A 78 -12.65 13.03 -5.09
CA SER A 78 -11.20 13.18 -5.23
C SER A 78 -10.42 12.28 -4.27
N GLY A 79 -10.81 12.19 -3.00
CA GLY A 79 -10.19 11.28 -2.03
C GLY A 79 -10.31 9.81 -2.41
N LEU A 80 -11.44 9.39 -2.98
CA LEU A 80 -11.62 8.04 -3.52
C LEU A 80 -10.79 7.80 -4.79
N CYS A 81 -10.74 8.76 -5.71
CA CYS A 81 -9.95 8.65 -6.93
C CYS A 81 -8.47 8.39 -6.63
N VAL A 82 -7.89 9.16 -5.70
CA VAL A 82 -6.50 8.98 -5.27
C VAL A 82 -6.31 7.62 -4.58
N ALA A 83 -7.25 7.19 -3.74
CA ALA A 83 -7.19 5.89 -3.08
C ALA A 83 -7.19 4.71 -4.07
N ILE A 84 -8.04 4.77 -5.09
CA ILE A 84 -8.14 3.73 -6.12
C ILE A 84 -6.84 3.67 -6.93
N MET A 85 -6.29 4.81 -7.34
CA MET A 85 -5.01 4.85 -8.07
C MET A 85 -3.87 4.29 -7.22
N ALA A 86 -3.77 4.70 -5.95
CA ALA A 86 -2.77 4.16 -5.04
C ALA A 86 -2.93 2.65 -4.83
N PHE A 87 -4.16 2.14 -4.77
CA PHE A 87 -4.44 0.72 -4.55
C PHE A 87 -4.01 -0.15 -5.74
N ILE A 88 -4.23 0.31 -6.97
CA ILE A 88 -3.77 -0.38 -8.18
C ILE A 88 -2.23 -0.48 -8.16
N VAL A 89 -1.55 0.62 -7.86
CA VAL A 89 -0.08 0.65 -7.79
C VAL A 89 0.43 -0.25 -6.67
N TYR A 90 -0.13 -0.17 -5.46
CA TYR A 90 0.21 -1.03 -4.33
C TYR A 90 0.08 -2.52 -4.71
N THR A 91 -1.05 -2.89 -5.30
CA THR A 91 -1.32 -4.28 -5.70
C THR A 91 -0.32 -4.78 -6.74
N PHE A 92 0.03 -3.96 -7.72
CA PHE A 92 1.02 -4.31 -8.72
C PHE A 92 2.41 -4.55 -8.11
N PHE A 93 2.88 -3.64 -7.26
CA PHE A 93 4.19 -3.76 -6.64
C PHE A 93 4.25 -4.89 -5.61
N SER A 94 3.17 -5.15 -4.87
CA SER A 94 3.09 -6.28 -3.93
C SER A 94 3.33 -7.60 -4.63
N HIS A 95 2.56 -7.86 -5.70
CA HIS A 95 2.73 -9.08 -6.47
C HIS A 95 4.12 -9.19 -7.11
N ARG A 96 4.69 -8.06 -7.55
CA ARG A 96 6.04 -8.04 -8.12
C ARG A 96 7.09 -8.41 -7.08
N LEU A 97 7.00 -7.88 -5.87
CA LEU A 97 7.92 -8.22 -4.77
C LEU A 97 7.79 -9.68 -4.36
N ASP A 98 6.58 -10.18 -4.17
CA ASP A 98 6.34 -11.58 -3.82
C ASP A 98 6.89 -12.52 -4.90
N SER A 99 6.70 -12.18 -6.19
CA SER A 99 7.29 -12.94 -7.29
C SER A 99 8.82 -12.95 -7.27
N ILE A 100 9.46 -11.83 -6.91
CA ILE A 100 10.92 -11.75 -6.82
C ILE A 100 11.41 -12.61 -5.65
N ILE A 101 10.77 -12.51 -4.47
CA ILE A 101 11.12 -13.31 -3.29
C ILE A 101 11.03 -14.81 -3.63
N ASN A 102 9.93 -15.24 -4.25
CA ASN A 102 9.75 -16.63 -4.66
C ASN A 102 10.81 -17.10 -5.67
N GLN A 103 11.24 -16.23 -6.59
CA GLN A 103 12.31 -16.56 -7.54
C GLN A 103 13.66 -16.75 -6.83
N ILE A 104 14.00 -15.87 -5.88
CA ILE A 104 15.26 -15.97 -5.14
C ILE A 104 15.26 -17.23 -4.26
N GLU A 105 14.15 -17.53 -3.60
CA GLU A 105 14.01 -18.76 -2.82
C GLU A 105 14.20 -20.02 -3.69
N GLY A 106 13.57 -20.06 -4.87
CA GLY A 106 13.75 -21.14 -5.84
C GLY A 106 15.20 -21.29 -6.33
N MET A 107 15.88 -20.17 -6.58
CA MET A 107 17.31 -20.19 -6.93
C MET A 107 18.18 -20.72 -5.78
N CYS A 108 17.91 -20.34 -4.53
CA CYS A 108 18.64 -20.82 -3.37
C CYS A 108 18.52 -22.35 -3.24
N VAL A 109 17.31 -22.89 -3.40
CA VAL A 109 17.07 -24.35 -3.37
C VAL A 109 17.85 -25.06 -4.48
N SER A 110 17.83 -24.50 -5.69
CA SER A 110 18.55 -25.05 -6.85
C SER A 110 20.08 -25.03 -6.67
N ILE A 111 20.66 -23.95 -6.14
CA ILE A 111 22.10 -23.86 -5.88
C ILE A 111 22.54 -24.86 -4.81
N VAL A 112 21.75 -24.97 -3.74
CA VAL A 112 22.02 -25.90 -2.65
C VAL A 112 21.95 -27.36 -3.14
N SER A 113 20.97 -27.69 -3.99
CA SER A 113 20.84 -29.02 -4.57
C SER A 113 21.90 -29.33 -5.63
N ALA A 114 22.34 -28.34 -6.44
CA ALA A 114 23.43 -28.50 -7.40
C ALA A 114 24.78 -28.76 -6.71
N LYS A 115 25.08 -28.06 -5.61
CA LYS A 115 26.28 -28.31 -4.79
C LYS A 115 26.33 -29.74 -4.23
N ARG A 116 25.16 -30.36 -4.01
CA ARG A 116 25.05 -31.77 -3.57
C ARG A 116 25.49 -32.75 -4.67
N GLU A 117 25.26 -32.44 -5.94
CA GLU A 117 25.60 -33.30 -7.07
C GLU A 117 27.08 -33.20 -7.46
N GLY A 118 27.70 -32.02 -7.34
CA GLY A 118 29.13 -31.82 -7.60
C GLY A 118 30.08 -32.37 -6.52
N TRP A 119 29.54 -32.86 -5.39
CA TRP A 119 30.31 -33.45 -4.28
C TRP A 119 30.12 -34.98 -4.16
N LYS A 120 29.47 -35.60 -5.14
CA LYS A 120 29.48 -37.05 -5.37
C LYS A 120 30.55 -37.39 -6.40
#